data_AF-A0A0F9GTE3-F1
#
_entry.id   AF-A0A0F9GTE3-F1
#
_cell.length_a   1.000
_cell.length_b   1.000
_cell.length_c   1.000
_cell.angle_alpha   90.00
_cell.angle_beta   90.00
_cell.angle_gamma   90.00
#
_symmetry.space_group_name_H-M   'P 1'
#
loop_
_entity.id
_entity.type
_entity.pdbx_description
1 polymer ?
#
loop_
_entity_poly.entity_id
_entity_poly.type
_entity_poly.pdbx_seq_one_letter_code
_entity_poly.pdbx_strand_id
1 'polypeptide(L)' 'MRVSLVNPLTMKNDLIERLLKRAEIRRQVQTRKSVREGEPDRIADLLEEAAEAVKECNNVIAELIKDHYK' A
#
# COMPACT_ATOMS: atom_id res chain seq x y z
N MET A 1 7.82 -24.81 -22.27
CA MET A 1 7.73 -24.46 -20.84
C MET A 1 7.43 -22.96 -20.76
N ARG A 2 6.17 -22.55 -20.66
CA ARG A 2 5.83 -21.13 -20.45
C ARG A 2 6.07 -20.84 -18.96
N VAL A 3 7.18 -20.19 -18.66
CA VAL A 3 7.37 -19.58 -17.34
C VAL A 3 6.31 -18.49 -17.26
N SER A 4 5.26 -18.73 -16.49
CA SER A 4 4.26 -17.71 -16.17
C SER A 4 4.99 -16.63 -15.38
N LEU A 5 5.43 -15.59 -16.07
CA LEU A 5 5.86 -14.35 -15.45
C LEU A 5 4.64 -13.81 -14.72
N VAL A 6 4.57 -14.06 -13.41
CA VAL A 6 3.60 -13.42 -12.53
C VAL A 6 3.79 -11.93 -12.77
N ASN A 7 2.79 -11.28 -13.34
CA ASN A 7 2.90 -9.91 -13.79
C ASN A 7 3.29 -9.05 -12.57
N PRO A 8 4.48 -8.45 -12.51
CA PRO A 8 4.93 -7.74 -11.31
C PRO A 8 4.01 -6.54 -10.98
N LEU A 9 3.20 -6.09 -11.95
CA LEU A 9 2.16 -5.09 -11.77
C LEU A 9 0.97 -5.59 -10.93
N THR A 10 0.63 -6.88 -10.97
CA THR A 10 -0.50 -7.41 -10.17
C THR A 10 -0.13 -7.58 -8.70
N MET A 11 1.11 -7.96 -8.37
CA MET A 11 1.58 -8.06 -6.98
C MET A 11 1.73 -6.69 -6.29
N LYS A 12 2.01 -5.63 -7.04
CA LYS A 12 2.21 -4.28 -6.48
C LYS A 12 0.89 -3.62 -6.07
N ASN A 13 -0.14 -3.76 -6.89
CA ASN A 13 -1.48 -3.30 -6.53
C ASN A 13 -2.01 -4.08 -5.32
N ASP A 14 -1.71 -5.38 -5.23
CA ASP A 14 -2.03 -6.21 -4.06
C ASP A 14 -1.43 -5.64 -2.76
N LEU A 15 -0.16 -5.19 -2.77
CA LEU A 15 0.47 -4.62 -1.57
C LEU A 15 -0.19 -3.31 -1.12
N ILE A 16 -0.47 -2.39 -2.04
CA ILE A 16 -1.13 -1.10 -1.74
C ILE A 16 -2.52 -1.36 -1.14
N GLU A 17 -3.31 -2.22 -1.78
CA GLU A 17 -4.65 -2.58 -1.30
C GLU A 17 -4.61 -3.23 0.09
N ARG A 18 -3.64 -4.12 0.35
CA ARG A 18 -3.46 -4.76 1.65
C ARG A 18 -3.07 -3.78 2.75
N LEU A 19 -2.20 -2.81 2.46
CA LEU A 19 -1.80 -1.77 3.41
C LEU A 19 -3.00 -0.89 3.79
N LEU A 20 -3.74 -0.39 2.79
CA LEU A 20 -4.93 0.43 2.99
C LEU A 20 -6.02 -0.35 3.74
N LYS A 21 -6.28 -1.61 3.34
CA LYS A 21 -7.25 -2.45 4.04
C LYS A 21 -6.86 -2.69 5.49
N ARG A 22 -5.56 -2.80 5.78
CA ARG A 22 -5.07 -2.96 7.15
C ARG A 22 -5.25 -1.70 7.98
N ALA A 23 -5.00 -0.51 7.40
CA ALA A 23 -5.27 0.76 8.05
C ALA A 23 -6.76 0.92 8.38
N GLU A 24 -7.65 0.59 7.42
CA GLU A 24 -9.11 0.61 7.61
C GLU A 24 -9.55 -0.30 8.76
N ILE A 25 -9.13 -1.56 8.75
CA ILE A 25 -9.45 -2.52 9.82
C ILE A 25 -8.97 -2.00 11.17
N ARG A 26 -7.78 -1.40 11.24
CA ARG A 26 -7.30 -0.79 12.49
C ARG A 26 -8.19 0.33 12.96
N ARG A 27 -8.61 1.24 12.07
CA ARG A 27 -9.51 2.37 12.40
C ARG A 27 -10.87 1.88 12.92
N GLN A 28 -11.35 0.72 12.47
CA GLN A 28 -12.63 0.13 12.88
C GLN A 28 -12.59 -0.62 14.23
N VAL A 29 -11.43 -1.10 14.67
CA VAL A 29 -11.32 -1.86 15.94
C VAL A 29 -11.42 -0.90 17.13
N GLN A 30 -12.59 -0.86 17.79
CA GLN A 30 -12.83 -0.02 18.97
C GLN A 30 -12.16 -0.53 20.26
N THR A 31 -11.74 -1.79 20.29
CA THR A 31 -11.09 -2.40 21.46
C THR A 31 -9.61 -2.03 21.61
N ARG A 32 -9.04 -1.26 20.66
CA ARG A 32 -7.62 -0.89 20.66
C ARG A 32 -7.27 0.14 21.72
N LYS A 33 -6.07 0.02 22.28
CA LYS A 33 -5.55 0.88 23.36
C LYS A 33 -5.60 2.37 23.02
N SER A 34 -5.16 2.75 21.81
CA SER A 34 -5.16 4.16 21.37
C SER A 34 -6.56 4.79 21.35
N VAL A 35 -7.59 4.06 20.90
CA VAL A 35 -8.98 4.53 20.95
C VAL A 35 -9.48 4.71 22.37
N ARG A 36 -9.12 3.80 23.28
CA ARG A 36 -9.49 3.90 24.69
C ARG A 36 -8.83 5.10 25.38
N GLU A 37 -7.63 5.46 24.93
CA GLU A 37 -6.83 6.56 25.49
C GLU A 37 -7.07 7.90 24.75
N GLY A 38 -7.87 7.92 23.68
CA GLY A 38 -8.08 9.11 22.85
C GLY A 38 -6.86 9.50 21.99
N GLU A 39 -5.91 8.59 21.85
CA GLU A 39 -4.65 8.79 21.14
C GLU A 39 -4.79 8.53 19.62
N PRO A 40 -4.05 9.26 18.77
CA PRO A 40 -4.00 9.01 17.33
C PRO A 40 -3.52 7.58 16.99
N ASP A 41 -4.08 6.95 15.96
CA ASP A 41 -3.59 5.65 15.48
C ASP A 41 -2.44 5.80 14.49
N ARG A 42 -1.26 6.09 15.04
CA ARG A 42 -0.02 6.27 14.27
C ARG A 42 0.33 5.06 13.39
N ILE A 43 -0.13 3.86 13.73
CA ILE A 43 0.12 2.68 12.89
C ILE A 43 -0.81 2.70 11.67
N ALA A 44 -2.06 3.13 11.81
CA ALA A 44 -2.93 3.32 10.65
C ALA A 44 -2.36 4.41 9.74
N ASP A 45 -1.86 5.51 10.33
CA ASP A 45 -1.24 6.60 9.58
C ASP A 45 0.02 6.12 8.83
N LEU A 46 0.91 5.36 9.48
CA LEU A 46 2.10 4.77 8.85
C LEU A 46 1.76 3.77 7.72
N LEU A 47 0.66 3.03 7.85
CA LEU A 47 0.22 2.09 6.81
C LEU A 47 -0.29 2.83 5.57
N GLU A 48 -0.99 3.95 5.76
CA GLU A 48 -1.45 4.82 4.68
C GLU A 48 -0.26 5.54 4.01
N GLU A 49 0.67 6.09 4.80
CA GLU A 49 1.91 6.72 4.31
C GLU A 49 2.75 5.73 3.49
N ALA A 50 2.93 4.50 3.97
CA ALA A 50 3.65 3.46 3.23
C ALA A 50 2.96 3.09 1.92
N ALA A 51 1.62 3.02 1.90
CA ALA A 51 0.86 2.74 0.68
C ALA A 51 1.03 3.85 -0.36
N GLU A 52 1.03 5.11 0.07
CA GLU A 52 1.25 6.28 -0.77
C GLU A 52 2.67 6.29 -1.35
N ALA A 53 3.69 6.10 -0.52
CA ALA A 53 5.08 6.02 -0.99
C ALA A 53 5.29 4.90 -2.02
N VAL A 54 4.69 3.72 -1.80
CA VAL A 54 4.77 2.61 -2.78
C VAL A 54 4.06 2.98 -4.09
N LYS A 55 2.91 3.65 -4.02
CA LYS A 55 2.18 4.13 -5.20
C LYS A 55 3.00 5.14 -6.00
N GLU A 56 3.64 6.11 -5.33
CA GLU A 56 4.51 7.09 -5.97
C GLU A 56 5.70 6.43 -6.66
N CYS A 57 6.42 5.54 -5.95
CA CYS A 57 7.50 4.74 -6.54
C CYS A 57 7.03 3.97 -7.78
N ASN A 58 5.83 3.39 -7.76
CA ASN A 58 5.27 2.67 -8.90
C ASN A 58 4.96 3.59 -10.09
N ASN A 59 4.47 4.80 -9.84
CA ASN A 59 4.21 5.79 -10.88
C ASN A 59 5.51 6.22 -11.56
N VAL A 60 6.55 6.53 -10.77
CA VAL A 60 7.88 6.88 -11.29
C VAL A 60 8.44 5.74 -12.16
N ILE A 61 8.37 4.49 -11.68
CA ILE A 61 8.81 3.33 -12.47
C ILE A 61 8.01 3.21 -13.76
N ALA A 62 6.69 3.41 -13.73
CA ALA A 62 5.86 3.34 -14.92
C ALA A 62 6.18 4.44 -15.94
N GLU A 63 6.50 5.66 -15.48
CA GLU A 63 6.95 6.76 -16.34
C GLU A 63 8.31 6.47 -16.98
N LEU A 64 9.29 6.02 -16.18
CA LEU A 64 10.62 5.63 -16.69
C LEU A 64 10.53 4.51 -17.74
N ILE A 65 9.63 3.53 -17.53
CA ILE A 65 9.37 2.47 -18.51
C ILE A 65 8.78 3.06 -19.80
N LYS A 66 7.77 3.94 -19.70
CA LYS A 66 7.14 4.56 -20.88
C LYS A 66 8.15 5.33 -21.72
N ASP A 67 9.07 6.06 -21.09
CA ASP A 67 10.09 6.83 -21.81
C ASP A 67 11.15 5.95 -22.48
N HIS A 68 11.39 4.73 -21.99
CA HIS A 68 12.31 3.78 -22.63
C HIS A 68 11.72 3.09 -23.88
N TYR A 69 10.38 3.00 -23.98
CA TYR A 69 9.68 2.39 -25.12
C TYR A 69 9.10 3.42 -26.11
N LYS A 70 9.42 4.70 -25.95
CA LYS A 70 9.22 5.74 -26.97
C LYS A 70 10.36 5.74 -27.97
#